data_AF-A0A3D3R9L3-F1
#
_entry.id   AF-A0A3D3R9L3-F1
#
_cell.length_a   1.000
_cell.length_b   1.000
_cell.length_c   1.000
_cell.angle_alpha   90.00
_cell.angle_beta   90.00
_cell.angle_gamma   90.00
#
_symmetry.space_group_name_H-M   'P 1'
#
loop_
_entity.id
_entity.type
_entity.pdbx_description
1 polymer ?
#
loop_
_entity_poly.entity_id
_entity_poly.type
_entity_poly.pdbx_seq_one_letter_code
_entity_poly.pdbx_strand_id
1 'polypeptide(L)'
;NPDIVKPAGPVDPEVGVIGVWDEQGQLKGCIVNFVCHATTNPGGISANYIYYVEQVIRGFFGKDTVVVFLAGASGDVTQVDNLSKYQRRPSEESSRFVGGRVGAEAVKVLLSMPRGNFETIASKTKMLKIPRRKPSKEHLEEALEQVKAGPGKAGATNWIFAKETLLLEARLQKEPVAEVEVQAVQLGPVILLTDPAEFFCQLGLDIKAGSPFPITFPVSLANGCVGYVPTKEAFDKNGGGYETRLSSYSNLEITAGPQMVEAAVQLAKEMTPDKLSERPAAPAFNNNPWEYGNLPPQVD
;
A
#
# COMPACT_ATOMS: atom_id res chain seq x y z
N ASN A 1 -0.98 5.46 24.75
CA ASN A 1 0.17 5.54 25.67
C ASN A 1 0.48 7.04 25.84
N PRO A 2 0.45 7.61 27.07
CA PRO A 2 0.68 9.03 27.28
C PRO A 2 2.07 9.51 26.83
N ASP A 3 3.05 8.60 26.72
CA ASP A 3 4.43 8.92 26.38
C ASP A 3 4.73 8.86 24.87
N ILE A 4 3.70 8.75 24.02
CA ILE A 4 3.89 8.79 22.55
C ILE A 4 4.40 10.19 22.16
N VAL A 5 5.55 10.22 21.50
CA VAL A 5 6.15 11.47 20.99
C VAL A 5 5.53 11.87 19.65
N LYS A 6 5.58 10.98 18.65
CA LYS A 6 5.03 11.16 17.29
C LYS A 6 5.01 9.84 16.52
N PRO A 7 4.34 9.75 15.36
CA PRO A 7 4.49 8.63 14.43
C PRO A 7 5.95 8.41 14.01
N ALA A 8 6.36 7.15 13.85
CA ALA A 8 7.73 6.79 13.45
C ALA A 8 8.00 7.05 11.96
N GLY A 9 7.00 6.78 11.11
CA GLY A 9 7.05 7.00 9.66
C GLY A 9 5.93 7.93 9.18
N PRO A 10 5.94 8.28 7.88
CA PRO A 10 4.88 9.05 7.24
C PRO A 10 3.61 8.21 7.07
N VAL A 11 2.57 8.84 6.55
CA VAL A 11 1.39 8.16 5.99
C VAL A 11 1.20 8.61 4.55
N ASP A 12 0.63 7.74 3.73
CA ASP A 12 0.16 8.05 2.38
C ASP A 12 -1.37 8.01 2.36
N PRO A 13 -2.05 9.17 2.40
CA PRO A 13 -3.50 9.23 2.51
C PRO A 13 -4.21 9.07 1.15
N GLU A 14 -3.47 8.95 0.04
CA GLU A 14 -4.06 8.93 -1.30
C GLU A 14 -4.85 7.65 -1.56
N VAL A 15 -6.05 7.80 -2.12
CA VAL A 15 -6.85 6.68 -2.64
C VAL A 15 -6.73 6.71 -4.17
N GLY A 16 -5.85 5.85 -4.69
CA GLY A 16 -5.65 5.69 -6.13
C GLY A 16 -6.81 4.92 -6.75
N VAL A 17 -7.35 5.39 -7.87
CA VAL A 17 -8.45 4.71 -8.57
C VAL A 17 -8.24 4.68 -10.08
N ILE A 18 -8.47 3.52 -10.69
CA ILE A 18 -8.65 3.36 -12.14
C ILE A 18 -10.05 2.82 -12.36
N GLY A 19 -10.85 3.49 -13.20
CA GLY A 19 -12.19 3.03 -13.57
C GLY A 19 -12.27 2.57 -15.03
N VAL A 20 -13.16 1.62 -15.30
CA VAL A 20 -13.46 1.12 -16.65
C VAL A 20 -14.96 1.21 -16.87
N TRP A 21 -15.37 1.90 -17.94
CA TRP A 21 -16.77 2.09 -18.31
C TRP A 21 -17.06 1.41 -19.66
N ASP A 22 -18.31 0.97 -19.84
CA ASP A 22 -18.80 0.55 -21.14
C ASP A 22 -19.26 1.75 -21.99
N GLU A 23 -19.66 1.47 -23.23
CA GLU A 23 -20.15 2.47 -24.19
C GLU A 23 -21.44 3.16 -23.72
N GLN A 24 -22.18 2.55 -22.80
CA GLN A 24 -23.39 3.11 -22.18
C GLN A 24 -23.05 3.96 -20.94
N GLY A 25 -21.77 4.13 -20.63
CA GLY A 25 -21.28 4.92 -19.52
C GLY A 25 -21.45 4.27 -18.15
N GLN A 26 -21.77 2.98 -18.09
CA GLN A 26 -21.87 2.21 -16.84
C GLN A 26 -20.48 1.73 -16.42
N LEU A 27 -20.17 1.84 -15.12
CA LEU A 27 -18.91 1.34 -14.59
C LEU A 27 -18.92 -0.19 -14.60
N LYS A 28 -17.97 -0.82 -15.29
CA LYS A 28 -17.81 -2.28 -15.31
C LYS A 28 -16.88 -2.76 -14.20
N GLY A 29 -15.88 -1.96 -13.87
CA GLY A 29 -15.02 -2.25 -12.73
C GLY A 29 -14.05 -1.13 -12.42
N CYS A 30 -13.39 -1.27 -11.28
CA CYS A 30 -12.34 -0.36 -10.85
C CYS A 30 -11.23 -1.08 -10.08
N ILE A 31 -10.04 -0.50 -10.16
CA ILE A 31 -8.91 -0.81 -9.28
C ILE A 31 -8.85 0.28 -8.22
N VAL A 32 -8.68 -0.10 -6.95
CA VAL A 32 -8.45 0.81 -5.82
C VAL A 32 -7.10 0.47 -5.20
N ASN A 33 -6.21 1.46 -5.11
CA ASN A 33 -4.93 1.34 -4.40
C ASN A 33 -4.96 2.20 -3.13
N PHE A 34 -4.62 1.61 -1.99
CA PHE A 34 -4.61 2.33 -0.71
C PHE A 34 -3.58 1.74 0.26
N VAL A 35 -2.92 2.63 1.02
CA VAL A 35 -1.85 2.29 1.96
C VAL A 35 -2.43 2.11 3.36
N CYS A 36 -2.83 0.88 3.71
CA CYS A 36 -3.19 0.51 5.08
C CYS A 36 -3.25 -1.01 5.28
N HIS A 37 -2.63 -1.50 6.35
CA HIS A 37 -2.74 -2.91 6.75
C HIS A 37 -4.19 -3.38 6.89
N ALA A 38 -4.52 -4.54 6.32
CA ALA A 38 -5.81 -5.21 6.48
C ALA A 38 -5.92 -5.94 7.84
N THR A 39 -5.85 -5.19 8.94
CA THR A 39 -5.76 -5.71 10.31
C THR A 39 -6.91 -5.28 11.22
N THR A 40 -8.07 -4.91 10.67
CA THR A 40 -9.26 -4.59 11.49
C THR A 40 -9.84 -5.83 12.16
N ASN A 41 -9.62 -7.02 11.59
CA ASN A 41 -9.84 -8.34 12.18
C ASN A 41 -11.26 -8.55 12.75
N PRO A 42 -12.33 -8.44 11.94
CA PRO A 42 -13.73 -8.61 12.38
C PRO A 42 -14.10 -10.03 12.86
N GLY A 43 -13.15 -10.97 12.84
CA GLY A 43 -13.35 -12.38 13.21
C GLY A 43 -13.71 -13.26 12.02
N GLY A 44 -13.50 -14.57 12.16
CA GLY A 44 -13.73 -15.55 11.09
C GLY A 44 -12.82 -15.35 9.87
N ILE A 45 -13.18 -16.01 8.77
CA ILE A 45 -12.58 -15.76 7.45
C ILE A 45 -13.23 -14.50 6.88
N SER A 46 -12.43 -13.46 6.60
CA SER A 46 -12.94 -12.16 6.18
C SER A 46 -11.97 -11.45 5.24
N ALA A 47 -12.51 -10.68 4.30
CA ALA A 47 -11.74 -9.71 3.49
C ALA A 47 -11.47 -8.39 4.24
N ASN A 48 -11.69 -8.34 5.56
CA ASN A 48 -11.31 -7.21 6.42
C ASN A 48 -12.02 -5.90 6.00
N TYR A 49 -11.39 -4.74 6.19
CA TYR A 49 -11.98 -3.48 5.73
C TYR A 49 -12.19 -3.41 4.20
N ILE A 50 -11.47 -4.21 3.41
CA ILE A 50 -11.54 -4.20 1.93
C ILE A 50 -12.93 -4.65 1.45
N TYR A 51 -13.58 -5.56 2.18
CA TYR A 51 -14.98 -5.90 1.96
C TYR A 51 -15.88 -4.65 1.92
N TYR A 52 -15.68 -3.72 2.86
CA TYR A 52 -16.50 -2.51 2.93
C TYR A 52 -16.16 -1.49 1.85
N VAL A 53 -14.93 -1.49 1.33
CA VAL A 53 -14.58 -0.72 0.11
C VAL A 53 -15.44 -1.19 -1.06
N GLU A 54 -15.46 -2.50 -1.30
CA GLU A 54 -16.25 -3.14 -2.36
C GLU A 54 -17.76 -2.87 -2.19
N GLN A 55 -18.29 -3.00 -0.96
CA GLN A 55 -19.71 -2.75 -0.69
C GLN A 55 -20.12 -1.30 -1.00
N VAL A 56 -19.31 -0.31 -0.65
CA VAL A 56 -19.63 1.10 -0.94
C VAL A 56 -19.63 1.36 -2.44
N ILE A 57 -18.62 0.89 -3.16
CA ILE A 57 -18.50 1.10 -4.61
C ILE A 57 -19.67 0.42 -5.34
N ARG A 58 -19.95 -0.85 -5.03
CA ARG A 58 -21.09 -1.59 -5.61
C ARG A 58 -22.44 -1.03 -5.19
N GLY A 59 -22.54 -0.47 -3.99
CA GLY A 59 -23.75 0.20 -3.52
C GLY A 59 -24.13 1.40 -4.39
N PHE A 60 -23.13 2.10 -4.94
CA PHE A 60 -23.35 3.25 -5.82
C PHE A 60 -23.43 2.88 -7.31
N PHE A 61 -22.45 2.12 -7.82
CA PHE A 61 -22.33 1.82 -9.26
C PHE A 61 -23.05 0.54 -9.72
N GLY A 62 -23.54 -0.27 -8.78
CA GLY A 62 -24.26 -1.52 -9.08
C GLY A 62 -23.48 -2.77 -8.67
N LYS A 63 -24.23 -3.82 -8.31
CA LYS A 63 -23.71 -5.06 -7.72
C LYS A 63 -22.75 -5.83 -8.63
N ASP A 64 -22.88 -5.65 -9.95
CA ASP A 64 -22.04 -6.32 -10.94
C ASP A 64 -20.70 -5.61 -11.20
N THR A 65 -20.46 -4.46 -10.54
CA THR A 65 -19.18 -3.74 -10.64
C THR A 65 -18.05 -4.61 -10.05
N VAL A 66 -17.02 -4.89 -10.84
CA VAL A 66 -15.81 -5.58 -10.37
C VAL A 66 -14.92 -4.62 -9.60
N VAL A 67 -14.50 -4.98 -8.39
CA VAL A 67 -13.59 -4.16 -7.58
C VAL A 67 -12.33 -4.97 -7.31
N VAL A 68 -11.19 -4.44 -7.73
CA VAL A 68 -9.87 -4.99 -7.44
C VAL A 68 -9.17 -4.08 -6.45
N PHE A 69 -8.77 -4.60 -5.30
CA PHE A 69 -8.01 -3.84 -4.31
C PHE A 69 -6.53 -4.19 -4.41
N LEU A 70 -5.67 -3.17 -4.49
CA LEU A 70 -4.22 -3.30 -4.50
C LEU A 70 -3.65 -2.66 -3.23
N ALA A 71 -2.98 -3.45 -2.40
CA ALA A 71 -2.34 -2.95 -1.20
C ALA A 71 -1.17 -2.03 -1.58
N GLY A 72 -1.13 -0.82 -1.04
CA GLY A 72 0.06 0.03 -1.12
C GLY A 72 1.10 -0.34 -0.06
N ALA A 73 2.22 0.39 -0.06
CA ALA A 73 3.37 0.22 0.84
C ALA A 73 3.00 0.50 2.30
N SER A 74 2.35 -0.48 2.95
CA SER A 74 1.71 -0.31 4.26
C SER A 74 2.45 -1.00 5.40
N GLY A 75 3.70 -1.44 5.19
CA GLY A 75 4.48 -2.22 6.15
C GLY A 75 4.50 -1.64 7.57
N ASP A 76 4.49 -0.31 7.70
CA ASP A 76 4.46 0.45 8.96
C ASP A 76 3.18 1.29 9.16
N VAL A 77 2.12 1.03 8.37
CA VAL A 77 0.87 1.80 8.39
C VAL A 77 -0.32 0.94 8.79
N THR A 78 -1.06 1.40 9.80
CA THR A 78 -2.27 0.74 10.32
C THR A 78 -3.40 1.76 10.55
N GLN A 79 -4.63 1.27 10.62
CA GLN A 79 -5.83 2.05 10.93
C GLN A 79 -5.95 2.50 12.40
N VAL A 80 -5.05 2.01 13.27
CA VAL A 80 -5.13 2.25 14.71
C VAL A 80 -4.59 3.65 15.05
N ASP A 81 -5.48 4.53 15.48
CA ASP A 81 -5.12 5.82 16.06
C ASP A 81 -4.66 5.65 17.52
N ASN A 82 -3.35 5.54 17.71
CA ASN A 82 -2.73 5.40 19.04
C ASN A 82 -2.72 6.70 19.87
N LEU A 83 -3.08 7.84 19.28
CA LEU A 83 -3.21 9.14 19.96
C LEU A 83 -4.66 9.41 20.42
N SER A 84 -5.62 8.59 19.99
CA SER A 84 -7.02 8.75 20.36
C SER A 84 -7.21 8.71 21.87
N LYS A 85 -8.00 9.67 22.39
CA LYS A 85 -8.45 9.69 23.78
C LYS A 85 -9.67 8.79 24.02
N TYR A 86 -10.21 8.19 22.95
CA TYR A 86 -11.39 7.35 22.99
C TYR A 86 -11.03 5.87 22.94
N GLN A 87 -11.97 5.01 23.35
CA GLN A 87 -11.81 3.57 23.22
C GLN A 87 -11.66 3.18 21.75
N ARG A 88 -10.87 2.13 21.50
CA ARG A 88 -10.72 1.57 20.16
C ARG A 88 -12.08 1.08 19.66
N ARG A 89 -12.38 1.35 18.39
CA ARG A 89 -13.55 0.78 17.73
C ARG A 89 -13.47 -0.75 17.77
N PRO A 90 -14.59 -1.45 18.02
CA PRO A 90 -14.68 -2.89 17.79
C PRO A 90 -14.27 -3.23 16.35
N SER A 91 -13.72 -4.43 16.16
CA SER A 91 -13.14 -4.87 14.88
C SER A 91 -14.05 -4.67 13.66
N GLU A 92 -15.32 -5.05 13.79
CA GLU A 92 -16.33 -4.91 12.74
C GLU A 92 -16.66 -3.45 12.43
N GLU A 93 -16.81 -2.61 13.46
CA GLU A 93 -17.02 -1.17 13.29
C GLU A 93 -15.79 -0.51 12.66
N SER A 94 -14.58 -0.92 13.07
CA SER A 94 -13.34 -0.42 12.48
C SER A 94 -13.24 -0.80 11.00
N SER A 95 -13.66 -2.00 10.63
CA SER A 95 -13.70 -2.46 9.23
C SER A 95 -14.61 -1.57 8.38
N ARG A 96 -15.82 -1.28 8.89
CA ARG A 96 -16.78 -0.37 8.24
C ARG A 96 -16.26 1.05 8.16
N PHE A 97 -15.64 1.54 9.23
CA PHE A 97 -15.10 2.89 9.30
C PHE A 97 -13.99 3.11 8.26
N VAL A 98 -13.01 2.21 8.20
CA VAL A 98 -11.89 2.33 7.24
C VAL A 98 -12.39 2.11 5.82
N GLY A 99 -13.02 0.94 5.57
CA GLY A 99 -13.44 0.57 4.22
C GLY A 99 -14.52 1.46 3.66
N GLY A 100 -15.45 1.93 4.51
CA GLY A 100 -16.50 2.85 4.09
C GLY A 100 -15.94 4.21 3.65
N ARG A 101 -14.93 4.74 4.34
CA ARG A 101 -14.28 6.00 3.97
C ARG A 101 -13.46 5.87 2.69
N VAL A 102 -12.67 4.81 2.57
CA VAL A 102 -11.87 4.54 1.35
C VAL A 102 -12.79 4.30 0.16
N GLY A 103 -13.87 3.52 0.33
CA GLY A 103 -14.87 3.30 -0.71
C GLY A 103 -15.60 4.57 -1.12
N ALA A 104 -15.96 5.44 -0.16
CA ALA A 104 -16.61 6.72 -0.47
C ALA A 104 -15.67 7.66 -1.23
N GLU A 105 -14.38 7.69 -0.87
CA GLU A 105 -13.36 8.43 -1.61
C GLU A 105 -13.22 7.87 -3.04
N ALA A 106 -13.20 6.55 -3.19
CA ALA A 106 -13.15 5.92 -4.51
C ALA A 106 -14.36 6.30 -5.38
N VAL A 107 -15.57 6.30 -4.81
CA VAL A 107 -16.80 6.76 -5.51
C VAL A 107 -16.67 8.23 -5.92
N LYS A 108 -16.19 9.10 -5.01
CA LYS A 108 -15.98 10.52 -5.30
C LYS A 108 -15.02 10.73 -6.48
N VAL A 109 -13.90 10.00 -6.49
CA VAL A 109 -12.91 10.05 -7.58
C VAL A 109 -13.51 9.56 -8.90
N LEU A 110 -14.18 8.39 -8.91
CA LEU A 110 -14.82 7.82 -10.11
C LEU A 110 -15.88 8.74 -10.72
N LEU A 111 -16.60 9.50 -9.89
CA LEU A 111 -17.57 10.50 -10.35
C LEU A 111 -16.92 11.77 -10.91
N SER A 112 -15.75 12.13 -10.40
CA SER A 112 -15.12 13.43 -10.70
C SER A 112 -14.16 13.36 -11.87
N MET A 113 -13.49 12.22 -12.06
CA MET A 113 -12.39 12.09 -13.00
C MET A 113 -12.84 12.22 -14.46
N PRO A 114 -12.06 12.92 -15.32
CA PRO A 114 -12.27 12.88 -16.76
C PRO A 114 -12.05 11.45 -17.27
N ARG A 115 -12.92 11.01 -18.17
CA ARG A 115 -12.83 9.70 -18.83
C ARG A 115 -12.14 9.87 -20.17
N GLY A 116 -11.20 8.99 -20.46
CA GLY A 116 -10.48 8.96 -21.73
C GLY A 116 -10.26 7.52 -22.19
N ASN A 117 -9.99 7.37 -23.48
CA ASN A 117 -9.52 6.11 -24.04
C ASN A 117 -8.00 6.11 -24.01
N PHE A 118 -7.42 5.05 -23.46
CA PHE A 118 -5.97 4.87 -23.38
C PHE A 118 -5.59 3.62 -24.15
N GLU A 119 -4.49 3.69 -24.89
CA GLU A 119 -4.09 2.63 -25.82
C GLU A 119 -2.90 1.83 -25.28
N THR A 120 -2.06 2.46 -24.43
CA THR A 120 -0.83 1.82 -23.98
C THR A 120 -1.07 0.90 -22.78
N ILE A 121 -0.90 -0.40 -23.00
CA ILE A 121 -0.74 -1.40 -21.95
C ILE A 121 0.61 -2.07 -22.16
N ALA A 122 1.48 -1.98 -21.16
CA ALA A 122 2.82 -2.54 -21.23
C ALA A 122 3.28 -3.02 -19.86
N SER A 123 4.22 -3.96 -19.83
CA SER A 123 4.82 -4.43 -18.59
C SER A 123 6.31 -4.69 -18.73
N LYS A 124 7.06 -4.42 -17.66
CA LYS A 124 8.48 -4.79 -17.55
C LYS A 124 8.73 -5.37 -16.17
N THR A 125 9.66 -6.33 -16.08
CA THR A 125 10.02 -6.98 -14.83
C THR A 125 11.52 -6.99 -14.66
N LYS A 126 11.99 -6.84 -13.42
CA LYS A 126 13.38 -7.02 -13.01
C LYS A 126 13.44 -7.95 -11.81
N MET A 127 14.21 -9.03 -11.92
CA MET A 127 14.49 -9.93 -10.80
C MET A 127 15.78 -9.48 -10.11
N LEU A 128 15.67 -9.09 -8.84
CA LEU A 128 16.81 -8.77 -7.99
C LEU A 128 17.23 -10.00 -7.20
N LYS A 129 18.53 -10.08 -6.88
CA LYS A 129 19.10 -11.12 -6.00
C LYS A 129 19.61 -10.44 -4.74
N ILE A 130 18.79 -10.45 -3.69
CA ILE A 130 19.08 -9.71 -2.45
C ILE A 130 19.53 -10.68 -1.35
N PRO A 131 20.73 -10.54 -0.79
CA PRO A 131 21.17 -11.35 0.34
C PRO A 131 20.27 -11.23 1.57
N ARG A 132 20.13 -12.32 2.31
CA ARG A 132 19.48 -12.33 3.62
C ARG A 132 20.52 -12.07 4.72
N ARG A 133 20.13 -11.29 5.74
CA ARG A 133 20.88 -11.08 6.97
C ARG A 133 21.05 -12.39 7.72
N LYS A 134 22.24 -12.61 8.27
CA LYS A 134 22.58 -13.80 9.05
C LYS A 134 22.58 -13.46 10.54
N PRO A 135 21.93 -14.26 11.41
CA PRO A 135 22.06 -14.09 12.85
C PRO A 135 23.51 -14.40 13.28
N SER A 136 23.98 -13.73 14.34
CA SER A 136 25.29 -14.06 14.95
C SER A 136 25.20 -15.38 15.70
N LYS A 137 26.36 -16.00 15.98
CA LYS A 137 26.43 -17.22 16.80
C LYS A 137 25.81 -17.04 18.18
N GLU A 138 26.12 -15.93 18.83
CA GLU A 138 25.54 -15.54 20.13
C GLU A 138 24.01 -15.44 20.07
N HIS A 139 23.46 -14.75 19.06
CA HIS A 139 22.01 -14.65 18.89
C HIS A 139 21.35 -16.01 18.63
N LEU A 140 22.03 -16.94 17.95
CA LEU A 140 21.54 -18.31 17.75
C LEU A 140 21.53 -19.12 19.06
N GLU A 141 22.57 -18.98 19.88
CA GLU A 141 22.67 -19.62 21.19
C GLU A 141 21.56 -19.12 22.12
N GLU A 142 21.38 -17.79 22.21
CA GLU A 142 20.29 -17.17 22.97
C GLU A 142 18.91 -17.64 22.47
N ALA A 143 18.71 -17.66 21.16
CA ALA A 143 17.45 -18.12 20.57
C ALA A 143 17.16 -19.58 20.93
N LEU A 144 18.18 -20.45 20.90
CA LEU A 144 18.05 -21.85 21.28
C LEU A 144 17.65 -22.02 22.75
N GLU A 145 18.24 -21.24 23.65
CA GLU A 145 17.88 -21.24 25.07
C GLU A 145 16.43 -20.79 25.29
N GLN A 146 16.02 -19.69 24.65
CA GLN A 146 14.66 -19.18 24.74
C GLN A 146 13.63 -20.18 24.21
N VAL A 147 13.91 -20.83 23.08
CA VAL A 147 13.02 -21.86 22.52
C VAL A 147 12.90 -23.06 23.45
N LYS A 148 14.00 -23.55 24.02
CA LYS A 148 14.00 -24.67 25.00
C LYS A 148 13.25 -24.31 26.27
N ALA A 149 13.34 -23.06 26.73
CA ALA A 149 12.62 -22.58 27.90
C ALA A 149 11.09 -22.54 27.71
N GLY A 150 10.62 -22.47 26.45
CA GLY A 150 9.20 -22.42 26.11
C GLY A 150 8.54 -21.05 26.32
N PRO A 151 7.35 -20.82 25.76
CA PRO A 151 6.70 -19.51 25.75
C PRO A 151 6.28 -19.02 27.15
N GLY A 152 6.06 -19.93 28.10
CA GLY A 152 5.71 -19.57 29.47
C GLY A 152 6.87 -18.92 30.23
N LYS A 153 8.10 -19.42 30.07
CA LYS A 153 9.29 -18.89 30.77
C LYS A 153 9.97 -17.77 30.01
N ALA A 154 10.08 -17.88 28.67
CA ALA A 154 10.71 -16.85 27.84
C ALA A 154 9.79 -15.65 27.58
N GLY A 155 8.48 -15.83 27.75
CA GLY A 155 7.46 -14.91 27.25
C GLY A 155 7.13 -15.19 25.79
N ALA A 156 5.84 -15.12 25.43
CA ALA A 156 5.36 -15.52 24.11
C ALA A 156 6.08 -14.79 22.96
N THR A 157 6.25 -13.47 23.06
CA THR A 157 6.90 -12.66 22.03
C THR A 157 8.38 -13.04 21.83
N ASN A 158 9.15 -13.16 22.93
CA ASN A 158 10.56 -13.53 22.82
C ASN A 158 10.72 -14.94 22.26
N TRP A 159 9.91 -15.87 22.75
CA TRP A 159 9.89 -17.24 22.24
C TRP A 159 9.58 -17.30 20.74
N ILE A 160 8.61 -16.51 20.25
CA ILE A 160 8.28 -16.42 18.83
C ILE A 160 9.49 -15.95 18.03
N PHE A 161 10.12 -14.84 18.40
CA PHE A 161 11.27 -14.31 17.66
C PHE A 161 12.50 -15.23 17.73
N ALA A 162 12.75 -15.87 18.88
CA ALA A 162 13.80 -16.87 19.00
C ALA A 162 13.57 -18.06 18.07
N LYS A 163 12.34 -18.58 18.03
CA LYS A 163 11.95 -19.63 17.06
C LYS A 163 12.16 -19.17 15.62
N GLU A 164 11.74 -17.95 15.28
CA GLU A 164 11.94 -17.37 13.95
C GLU A 164 13.42 -17.20 13.58
N THR A 165 14.30 -16.87 14.54
CA THR A 165 15.75 -16.81 14.34
C THR A 165 16.32 -18.18 13.98
N LEU A 166 15.91 -19.25 14.66
CA LEU A 166 16.34 -20.62 14.33
C LEU A 166 15.80 -21.09 12.97
N LEU A 167 14.56 -20.74 12.64
CA LEU A 167 13.98 -21.01 11.32
C LEU A 167 14.72 -20.27 10.21
N LEU A 168 15.12 -19.02 10.46
CA LEU A 168 15.96 -18.25 9.52
C LEU A 168 17.30 -18.94 9.29
N GLU A 169 17.97 -19.42 10.33
CA GLU A 169 19.23 -20.16 10.18
C GLU A 169 19.07 -21.39 9.29
N ALA A 170 18.03 -22.20 9.52
CA ALA A 170 17.73 -23.35 8.67
C ALA A 170 17.43 -22.92 7.22
N ARG A 171 16.75 -21.79 7.01
CA ARG A 171 16.46 -21.23 5.69
C ARG A 171 17.73 -20.78 4.97
N LEU A 172 18.65 -20.12 5.67
CA LEU A 172 19.91 -19.62 5.10
C LEU A 172 20.80 -20.72 4.52
N GLN A 173 20.69 -21.96 5.04
CA GLN A 173 21.40 -23.11 4.49
C GLN A 173 20.91 -23.52 3.09
N LYS A 174 19.71 -23.09 2.68
CA LYS A 174 19.10 -23.41 1.38
C LYS A 174 18.90 -22.19 0.49
N GLU A 175 18.46 -21.09 1.07
CA GLU A 175 18.05 -19.85 0.39
C GLU A 175 18.76 -18.61 1.00
N PRO A 176 20.10 -18.54 0.96
CA PRO A 176 20.85 -17.41 1.53
C PRO A 176 20.61 -16.08 0.79
N VAL A 177 20.08 -16.15 -0.42
CA VAL A 177 19.75 -15.01 -1.28
C VAL A 177 18.29 -15.16 -1.71
N ALA A 178 17.52 -14.09 -1.58
CA ALA A 178 16.14 -14.03 -2.05
C ALA A 178 16.09 -13.55 -3.49
N GLU A 179 15.23 -14.16 -4.30
CA GLU A 179 14.79 -13.60 -5.56
C GLU A 179 13.64 -12.61 -5.27
N VAL A 180 13.81 -11.37 -5.71
CA VAL A 180 12.88 -10.27 -5.44
C VAL A 180 12.44 -9.70 -6.77
N GLU A 181 11.19 -9.98 -7.15
CA GLU A 181 10.61 -9.45 -8.37
C GLU A 181 10.13 -8.01 -8.17
N VAL A 182 10.63 -7.10 -9.00
CA VAL A 182 10.05 -5.76 -9.15
C VAL A 182 9.44 -5.67 -10.53
N GLN A 183 8.15 -5.36 -10.62
CA GLN A 183 7.43 -5.31 -11.89
C GLN A 183 6.73 -3.97 -12.05
N ALA A 184 6.84 -3.40 -13.26
CA ALA A 184 6.11 -2.25 -13.73
C ALA A 184 4.99 -2.71 -14.68
N VAL A 185 3.77 -2.24 -14.45
CA VAL A 185 2.62 -2.41 -15.35
C VAL A 185 2.03 -1.06 -15.67
N GLN A 186 2.12 -0.65 -16.93
CA GLN A 186 1.55 0.59 -17.43
C GLN A 186 0.12 0.36 -17.93
N LEU A 187 -0.76 1.29 -17.56
CA LEU A 187 -2.13 1.43 -18.03
C LEU A 187 -2.33 2.90 -18.43
N GLY A 188 -2.02 3.22 -19.69
CA GLY A 188 -2.08 4.58 -20.23
C GLY A 188 -1.18 5.56 -19.45
N PRO A 189 -1.76 6.59 -18.77
CA PRO A 189 -1.02 7.56 -17.97
C PRO A 189 -0.68 7.03 -16.56
N VAL A 190 -1.09 5.82 -16.20
CA VAL A 190 -0.89 5.22 -14.88
C VAL A 190 0.19 4.15 -14.94
N ILE A 191 1.02 4.05 -13.90
CA ILE A 191 1.93 2.92 -13.70
C ILE A 191 1.73 2.28 -12.32
N LEU A 192 1.61 0.96 -12.31
CA LEU A 192 1.65 0.11 -11.12
C LEU A 192 3.11 -0.35 -10.94
N LEU A 193 3.72 -0.03 -9.81
CA LEU A 193 5.09 -0.43 -9.47
C LEU A 193 5.03 -1.37 -8.28
N THR A 194 5.30 -2.65 -8.55
CA THR A 194 4.96 -3.75 -7.66
C THR A 194 6.18 -4.33 -6.96
N ASP A 195 5.98 -4.85 -5.76
CA ASP A 195 7.00 -5.49 -4.95
C ASP A 195 6.44 -6.68 -4.12
N PRO A 196 7.28 -7.66 -3.73
CA PRO A 196 6.85 -8.86 -3.02
C PRO A 196 6.98 -8.70 -1.49
N ALA A 197 7.03 -7.48 -0.97
CA ALA A 197 7.32 -7.20 0.43
C ALA A 197 6.14 -6.53 1.16
N GLU A 198 6.22 -6.51 2.48
CA GLU A 198 5.55 -5.52 3.32
C GLU A 198 6.44 -4.27 3.38
N PHE A 199 6.32 -3.45 2.35
CA PHE A 199 7.16 -2.28 2.11
C PHE A 199 6.78 -1.11 3.03
N PHE A 200 7.75 -0.44 3.65
CA PHE A 200 7.48 0.75 4.46
C PHE A 200 6.95 1.91 3.61
N CYS A 201 6.05 2.70 4.19
CA CYS A 201 5.33 3.76 3.50
C CYS A 201 6.25 4.79 2.84
N GLN A 202 7.34 5.17 3.51
CA GLN A 202 8.30 6.11 2.94
C GLN A 202 8.89 5.60 1.62
N LEU A 203 9.16 4.29 1.49
CA LEU A 203 9.71 3.74 0.26
C LEU A 203 8.70 3.77 -0.89
N GLY A 204 7.40 3.61 -0.60
CA GLY A 204 6.33 3.83 -1.57
C GLY A 204 6.23 5.30 -2.03
N LEU A 205 6.41 6.25 -1.11
CA LEU A 205 6.47 7.68 -1.42
C LEU A 205 7.70 8.02 -2.27
N ASP A 206 8.84 7.38 -2.00
CA ASP A 206 10.07 7.56 -2.79
C ASP A 206 9.88 7.04 -4.22
N ILE A 207 9.15 5.92 -4.40
CA ILE A 207 8.74 5.42 -5.72
C ILE A 207 7.87 6.45 -6.45
N LYS A 208 6.84 7.00 -5.79
CA LYS A 208 5.98 8.03 -6.37
C LYS A 208 6.77 9.26 -6.80
N ALA A 209 7.67 9.75 -5.93
CA ALA A 209 8.50 10.92 -6.19
C ALA A 209 9.50 10.71 -7.33
N GLY A 210 10.01 9.49 -7.51
CA GLY A 210 10.97 9.16 -8.55
C GLY A 210 10.37 8.82 -9.91
N SER A 211 9.07 8.52 -9.97
CA SER A 211 8.38 8.07 -11.18
C SER A 211 8.12 9.21 -12.17
N PRO A 212 8.33 9.01 -13.48
CA PRO A 212 7.97 9.98 -14.51
C PRO A 212 6.48 9.97 -14.87
N PHE A 213 5.70 9.01 -14.34
CA PHE A 213 4.28 8.90 -14.63
C PHE A 213 3.48 9.88 -13.78
N PRO A 214 2.45 10.54 -14.35
CA PRO A 214 1.62 11.49 -13.60
C PRO A 214 0.81 10.80 -12.49
N ILE A 215 0.55 9.49 -12.62
CA ILE A 215 -0.13 8.68 -11.63
C ILE A 215 0.68 7.40 -11.40
N THR A 216 1.16 7.22 -10.18
CA THR A 216 2.01 6.07 -9.79
C THR A 216 1.40 5.37 -8.58
N PHE A 217 1.12 4.07 -8.71
CA PHE A 217 0.62 3.24 -7.63
C PHE A 217 1.73 2.27 -7.18
N PRO A 218 2.34 2.48 -6.01
CA PRO A 218 3.08 1.42 -5.33
C PRO A 218 2.14 0.28 -4.97
N VAL A 219 2.51 -0.96 -5.30
CA VAL A 219 1.71 -2.16 -5.04
C VAL A 219 2.56 -3.21 -4.33
N SER A 220 2.34 -3.35 -3.03
CA SER A 220 3.06 -4.31 -2.20
C SER A 220 2.34 -5.66 -2.16
N LEU A 221 3.04 -6.69 -1.68
CA LEU A 221 2.54 -8.07 -1.60
C LEU A 221 2.16 -8.68 -2.98
N ALA A 222 2.85 -8.26 -4.03
CA ALA A 222 2.65 -8.75 -5.40
C ALA A 222 3.71 -9.80 -5.79
N ASN A 223 3.28 -10.85 -6.49
CA ASN A 223 4.10 -11.88 -7.16
C ASN A 223 5.10 -12.66 -6.27
N GLY A 224 5.13 -12.41 -4.96
CA GLY A 224 6.01 -13.11 -4.01
C GLY A 224 5.78 -12.66 -2.57
N CYS A 225 6.63 -13.15 -1.67
CA CYS A 225 6.58 -12.82 -0.25
C CYS A 225 7.98 -12.86 0.37
N VAL A 226 8.59 -11.68 0.59
CA VAL A 226 9.94 -11.53 1.18
C VAL A 226 9.93 -10.84 2.55
N GLY A 227 8.75 -10.72 3.15
CA GLY A 227 8.54 -10.16 4.48
C GLY A 227 8.57 -8.65 4.53
N TYR A 228 8.75 -8.09 5.73
CA TYR A 228 8.93 -6.65 5.90
C TYR A 228 10.21 -6.16 5.25
N VAL A 229 10.10 -5.04 4.54
CA VAL A 229 11.26 -4.29 4.04
C VAL A 229 11.16 -2.86 4.56
N PRO A 230 11.84 -2.59 5.69
CA PRO A 230 11.92 -1.26 6.29
C PRO A 230 12.83 -0.31 5.49
N THR A 231 12.75 0.97 5.81
CA THR A 231 13.77 1.94 5.40
C THR A 231 15.11 1.65 6.10
N LYS A 232 16.21 2.22 5.59
CA LYS A 232 17.52 2.07 6.24
C LYS A 232 17.50 2.68 7.65
N GLU A 233 16.87 3.84 7.77
CA GLU A 233 16.76 4.64 8.99
C GLU A 233 15.97 3.90 10.08
N ALA A 234 15.06 2.99 9.72
CA ALA A 234 14.35 2.16 10.67
C ALA A 234 15.26 1.18 11.43
N PHE A 235 16.46 0.88 10.92
CA PHE A 235 17.46 0.06 11.59
C PHE A 235 18.44 0.85 12.47
N ASP A 236 18.37 2.19 12.46
CA ASP A 236 19.25 3.01 13.28
C ASP A 236 18.85 2.98 14.77
N LYS A 237 19.69 3.55 15.64
CA LYS A 237 19.47 3.62 17.10
C LYS A 237 18.14 4.28 17.53
N ASN A 238 17.53 5.06 16.64
CA ASN A 238 16.26 5.75 16.87
C ASN A 238 15.07 5.08 16.15
N GLY A 239 15.34 4.01 15.40
CA GLY A 239 14.34 3.19 14.71
C GLY A 239 13.79 2.08 15.61
N GLY A 240 13.33 0.98 15.00
CA GLY A 240 12.79 -0.17 15.72
C GLY A 240 11.50 -0.72 15.09
N GLY A 241 10.60 -1.19 15.94
CA GLY A 241 9.41 -1.93 15.51
C GLY A 241 9.67 -3.43 15.36
N TYR A 242 8.61 -4.22 15.25
CA TYR A 242 8.73 -5.66 15.05
C TYR A 242 9.14 -5.98 13.61
N GLU A 243 8.85 -5.07 12.67
CA GLU A 243 9.12 -5.13 11.25
C GLU A 243 10.63 -5.21 10.96
N THR A 244 11.45 -4.60 11.81
CA THR A 244 12.92 -4.59 11.72
C THR A 244 13.59 -5.78 12.41
N ARG A 245 12.86 -6.52 13.26
CA ARG A 245 13.37 -7.69 13.99
C ARG A 245 13.70 -8.81 13.01
N LEU A 246 14.91 -9.32 13.13
CA LEU A 246 15.37 -10.44 12.32
C LEU A 246 14.49 -11.68 12.57
N SER A 247 13.93 -12.26 11.52
CA SER A 247 13.05 -13.43 11.57
C SER A 247 13.10 -14.22 10.25
N SER A 248 12.52 -15.42 10.21
CA SER A 248 12.45 -16.19 8.95
C SER A 248 11.59 -15.51 7.87
N TYR A 249 10.79 -14.52 8.28
CA TYR A 249 9.98 -13.64 7.45
C TYR A 249 10.72 -12.35 7.05
N SER A 250 11.11 -11.50 8.01
CA SER A 250 11.83 -10.23 7.79
C SER A 250 13.35 -10.40 7.94
N ASN A 251 14.06 -10.50 6.81
CA ASN A 251 15.48 -10.88 6.82
C ASN A 251 16.30 -10.40 5.63
N LEU A 252 15.76 -9.62 4.68
CA LEU A 252 16.62 -9.03 3.66
C LEU A 252 17.65 -8.09 4.28
N GLU A 253 18.78 -7.87 3.60
CA GLU A 253 19.76 -6.86 4.01
C GLU A 253 19.17 -5.46 4.13
N ILE A 254 19.79 -4.62 4.96
CA ILE A 254 19.29 -3.27 5.31
C ILE A 254 19.12 -2.38 4.07
N THR A 255 19.91 -2.62 3.03
CA THR A 255 19.89 -1.91 1.75
C THR A 255 18.79 -2.38 0.81
N ALA A 256 17.98 -3.38 1.16
CA ALA A 256 16.98 -3.97 0.25
C ALA A 256 15.92 -2.95 -0.21
N GLY A 257 15.40 -2.14 0.70
CA GLY A 257 14.39 -1.11 0.38
C GLY A 257 14.84 -0.18 -0.74
N PRO A 258 15.98 0.54 -0.58
CA PRO A 258 16.50 1.41 -1.64
C PRO A 258 16.82 0.70 -2.96
N GLN A 259 17.28 -0.55 -2.93
CA GLN A 259 17.51 -1.32 -4.17
C GLN A 259 16.21 -1.58 -4.94
N MET A 260 15.12 -1.87 -4.22
CA MET A 260 13.79 -2.10 -4.80
C MET A 260 13.19 -0.80 -5.35
N VAL A 261 13.33 0.33 -4.62
CA VAL A 261 12.92 1.66 -5.10
C VAL A 261 13.65 2.03 -6.39
N GLU A 262 14.97 1.88 -6.42
CA GLU A 262 15.79 2.18 -7.60
C GLU A 262 15.35 1.33 -8.80
N ALA A 263 15.14 0.03 -8.60
CA ALA A 263 14.65 -0.86 -9.64
C ALA A 263 13.28 -0.43 -10.18
N ALA A 264 12.32 -0.11 -9.30
CA ALA A 264 10.98 0.31 -9.68
C ALA A 264 11.01 1.62 -10.49
N VAL A 265 11.73 2.62 -10.01
CA VAL A 265 11.89 3.91 -10.70
C VAL A 265 12.60 3.75 -12.04
N GLN A 266 13.61 2.88 -12.13
CA GLN A 266 14.30 2.61 -13.39
C GLN A 266 13.36 1.96 -14.41
N LEU A 267 12.55 0.98 -14.00
CA LEU A 267 11.54 0.38 -14.89
C LEU A 267 10.54 1.43 -15.39
N ALA A 268 10.09 2.34 -14.51
CA ALA A 268 9.18 3.43 -14.89
C ALA A 268 9.81 4.38 -15.92
N LYS A 269 11.11 4.71 -15.79
CA LYS A 269 11.85 5.57 -16.74
C LYS A 269 12.05 4.94 -18.12
N GLU A 270 11.93 3.62 -18.22
CA GLU A 270 11.98 2.91 -19.50
C GLU A 270 10.63 2.85 -20.22
N MET A 271 9.58 3.46 -19.65
CA MET A 271 8.23 3.50 -20.17
C MET A 271 7.80 4.96 -20.36
N THR A 272 6.84 5.20 -21.25
CA THR A 272 6.38 6.57 -21.57
C THR A 272 4.90 6.70 -21.25
N PRO A 273 4.49 7.60 -20.34
CA PRO A 273 3.09 7.78 -19.99
C PRO A 273 2.28 8.31 -21.17
N ASP A 274 1.05 7.81 -21.32
CA ASP A 274 0.06 8.48 -22.17
C ASP A 274 -0.29 9.85 -21.55
N LYS A 275 -0.90 10.74 -22.34
CA LYS A 275 -1.42 11.99 -21.80
C LYS A 275 -2.62 11.71 -20.89
N LEU A 276 -2.73 12.47 -19.80
CA LEU A 276 -3.94 12.44 -18.98
C LEU A 276 -5.13 12.90 -19.81
N SER A 277 -6.29 12.28 -19.55
CA SER A 277 -7.55 12.78 -20.08
C SER A 277 -7.87 14.14 -19.45
N GLU A 278 -8.32 15.08 -20.27
CA GLU A 278 -8.83 16.37 -19.82
C GLU A 278 -10.31 16.49 -20.18
N ARG A 279 -11.04 17.32 -19.44
CA ARG A 279 -12.38 17.70 -19.88
C ARG A 279 -12.24 18.63 -21.09
N PRO A 280 -13.18 18.59 -22.05
CA PRO A 280 -13.22 19.58 -23.11
C PRO A 280 -13.20 20.99 -22.53
N ALA A 281 -12.40 21.87 -23.13
CA ALA A 281 -12.36 23.27 -22.74
C ALA A 281 -13.77 23.90 -22.83
N ALA A 282 -14.06 24.85 -21.95
CA ALA A 282 -15.27 25.64 -22.08
C ALA A 282 -15.28 26.34 -23.46
N PRO A 283 -16.45 26.50 -24.10
CA PRO A 283 -16.54 27.31 -25.30
C PRO A 283 -16.04 28.73 -25.01
N ALA A 284 -15.51 29.39 -26.04
CA ALA A 284 -15.07 30.78 -25.92
C ALA A 284 -16.22 31.64 -25.38
N PHE A 285 -15.91 32.53 -24.43
CA PHE A 285 -16.91 33.44 -23.87
C PHE A 285 -17.49 34.31 -24.98
N ASN A 286 -18.79 34.21 -25.21
CA ASN A 286 -19.50 34.87 -26.31
C ASN A 286 -19.99 36.27 -25.97
N ASN A 287 -19.44 36.90 -24.91
CA ASN A 287 -19.92 38.16 -24.33
C ASN A 287 -21.40 38.15 -23.87
N ASN A 288 -22.02 36.97 -23.73
CA ASN A 288 -23.35 36.83 -23.17
C ASN A 288 -23.27 36.15 -21.80
N PRO A 289 -23.31 36.90 -20.68
CA PRO A 289 -23.26 36.33 -19.34
C PRO A 289 -24.51 35.48 -19.05
N TRP A 290 -24.42 34.56 -18.09
CA TRP A 290 -25.55 33.74 -17.66
C TRP A 290 -26.68 34.65 -17.13
N GLU A 291 -27.72 34.86 -17.95
CA GLU A 291 -28.76 35.86 -17.70
C GLU A 291 -29.44 35.70 -16.34
N TYR A 292 -29.71 34.46 -15.92
CA TYR A 292 -30.34 34.16 -14.63
C TYR A 292 -29.44 34.53 -13.43
N GLY A 293 -28.11 34.38 -13.57
CA GLY A 293 -27.16 34.79 -12.53
C GLY A 293 -26.86 36.27 -12.52
N ASN A 294 -27.25 37.00 -13.57
CA ASN A 294 -27.03 38.43 -13.73
C ASN A 294 -28.29 39.25 -13.37
N LEU A 295 -29.25 38.66 -12.67
CA LEU A 295 -30.42 39.37 -12.20
C LEU A 295 -30.07 40.22 -10.97
N PRO A 296 -30.54 41.47 -10.88
CA PRO A 296 -30.39 42.26 -9.66
C PRO A 296 -31.22 41.65 -8.53
N PRO A 297 -30.85 41.90 -7.25
CA PRO A 297 -31.70 41.51 -6.13
C PRO A 297 -33.06 42.20 -6.22
N GLN A 298 -34.14 41.44 -6.02
CA GLN A 298 -35.50 41.99 -5.95
C GLN A 298 -35.78 42.47 -4.52
N VAL A 299 -36.01 43.77 -4.34
CA VAL A 299 -36.09 44.45 -3.03
C VAL A 299 -37.38 45.26 -2.83
N ASP A 300 -38.36 45.05 -3.69
CA ASP A 300 -39.72 45.62 -3.59
C ASP A 300 -40.72 44.68 -2.89
#